data_AF-A0A6L9G5V2-F1
#
_entry.id   AF-A0A6L9G5V2-F1
#
_cell.length_a   1.000
_cell.length_b   1.000
_cell.length_c   1.000
_cell.angle_alpha   90.00
_cell.angle_beta   90.00
_cell.angle_gamma   90.00
#
_symmetry.space_group_name_H-M   'P 1'
#
loop_
_entity.id
_entity.type
_entity.pdbx_description
1 polymer ?
#
loop_
_entity_poly.entity_id
_entity_poly.type
_entity_poly.pdbx_seq_one_letter_code
_entity_poly.pdbx_strand_id
1 'polypeptide(L)'
;MSFQAYLDTIEKKTGLTPRQLVELAAAKGLDQPGVKAGEILAWLKDEYQLGRGHGMALVYVIQNGPTISSKHVGSDSVHRDDSETLWLDGIATKPEG
;
A
#
# COMPACT_ATOMS: atom_id res chain seq x y z
N MET A 1 -9.77 9.23 6.92
CA MET A 1 -9.27 8.30 5.88
C MET A 1 -7.83 7.99 6.23
N SER A 2 -7.56 6.74 6.59
CA SER A 2 -6.26 6.25 7.05
C SER A 2 -5.51 5.60 5.89
N PHE A 3 -4.22 5.35 6.04
CA PHE A 3 -3.40 4.65 5.05
C PHE A 3 -3.93 3.23 4.82
N GLN A 4 -4.32 2.53 5.89
CA GLN A 4 -4.89 1.20 5.80
C GLN A 4 -6.17 1.18 4.94
N ALA A 5 -7.04 2.19 5.04
CA ALA A 5 -8.24 2.27 4.21
C ALA A 5 -7.94 2.33 2.70
N TYR A 6 -6.80 2.92 2.31
CA TYR A 6 -6.34 2.87 0.92
C TYR A 6 -5.94 1.46 0.51
N LEU A 7 -5.16 0.75 1.33
CA LEU A 7 -4.76 -0.63 1.07
C LEU A 7 -5.96 -1.57 0.97
N ASP A 8 -6.93 -1.43 1.87
CA ASP A 8 -8.18 -2.19 1.85
C ASP A 8 -8.95 -1.91 0.54
N THR A 9 -8.98 -0.66 0.09
CA THR A 9 -9.63 -0.31 -1.18
C THR A 9 -8.88 -0.87 -2.40
N ILE A 10 -7.55 -0.94 -2.34
CA ILE A 10 -6.73 -1.55 -3.39
C ILE A 10 -7.06 -3.03 -3.49
N GLU A 11 -7.06 -3.77 -2.39
CA GLU A 11 -7.41 -5.19 -2.38
C GLU A 11 -8.80 -5.45 -2.94
N LYS A 12 -9.80 -4.62 -2.57
CA LYS A 12 -11.15 -4.73 -3.15
C LYS A 12 -11.20 -4.49 -4.65
N LYS A 13 -10.28 -3.71 -5.21
CA LYS A 13 -10.22 -3.40 -6.66
C LYS A 13 -9.41 -4.41 -7.44
N THR A 14 -8.30 -4.86 -6.89
CA THR A 14 -7.36 -5.78 -7.56
C THR A 14 -7.72 -7.24 -7.32
N GLY A 15 -8.49 -7.54 -6.26
CA GLY A 15 -8.72 -8.90 -5.78
C GLY A 15 -7.49 -9.56 -5.15
N LEU A 16 -6.42 -8.79 -4.92
CA LEU A 16 -5.13 -9.26 -4.40
C LEU A 16 -4.79 -8.53 -3.12
N THR A 17 -4.23 -9.24 -2.15
CA THR A 17 -3.79 -8.59 -0.91
C THR A 17 -2.63 -7.63 -1.19
N PRO A 18 -2.44 -6.58 -0.36
CA PRO A 18 -1.30 -5.69 -0.50
C PRO A 18 0.04 -6.44 -0.50
N ARG A 19 0.18 -7.51 0.29
CA ARG A 19 1.40 -8.34 0.32
C ARG A 19 1.64 -9.02 -1.04
N GLN A 20 0.61 -9.62 -1.64
CA GLN A 20 0.74 -10.24 -2.96
C GLN A 20 1.16 -9.22 -4.02
N LEU A 21 0.60 -8.01 -3.99
CA LEU A 21 1.00 -6.95 -4.92
C LEU A 21 2.45 -6.52 -4.70
N VAL A 22 2.93 -6.45 -3.46
CA VAL A 22 4.35 -6.16 -3.16
C VAL A 22 5.26 -7.27 -3.69
N GLU A 23 4.89 -8.54 -3.49
CA GLU A 23 5.64 -9.69 -4.02
C GLU A 23 5.69 -9.68 -5.56
N LEU A 24 4.59 -9.34 -6.23
CA LEU A 24 4.54 -9.19 -7.68
C LEU A 24 5.39 -8.02 -8.18
N ALA A 25 5.42 -6.91 -7.44
CA ALA A 25 6.29 -5.79 -7.74
C ALA A 25 7.76 -6.19 -7.63
N ALA A 26 8.14 -6.91 -6.56
CA ALA A 26 9.49 -7.42 -6.36
C ALA A 26 9.89 -8.42 -7.46
N ALA A 27 8.99 -9.33 -7.84
CA ALA A 27 9.23 -10.26 -8.95
C ALA A 27 9.45 -9.55 -10.31
N LYS A 28 8.92 -8.32 -10.47
CA LYS A 28 9.14 -7.46 -11.63
C LYS A 28 10.36 -6.53 -11.49
N GLY A 29 11.05 -6.56 -10.36
CA GLY A 29 12.16 -5.65 -10.05
C GLY A 29 11.73 -4.21 -9.77
N LEU A 30 10.45 -4.00 -9.42
CA LEU A 30 9.88 -2.67 -9.13
C LEU A 30 10.14 -2.21 -7.69
N ASP A 31 10.67 -3.09 -6.84
CA ASP A 31 11.12 -2.79 -5.47
C ASP A 31 12.59 -2.31 -5.41
N GLN A 32 13.27 -2.27 -6.57
CA GLN A 32 14.68 -1.94 -6.63
C GLN A 32 14.94 -0.45 -6.33
N PRO A 33 16.04 -0.13 -5.64
CA PRO A 33 16.43 1.26 -5.41
C PRO A 33 16.68 1.98 -6.75
N GLY A 34 16.00 3.11 -6.95
CA GLY A 34 16.06 3.89 -8.18
C GLY A 34 14.85 3.74 -9.11
N VAL A 35 13.97 2.77 -8.86
CA VAL A 35 12.68 2.65 -9.57
C VAL A 35 11.80 3.85 -9.23
N LYS A 36 11.26 4.51 -10.26
CA LYS A 36 10.40 5.68 -10.06
C LYS A 36 9.00 5.24 -9.67
N ALA A 37 8.37 6.01 -8.77
CA ALA A 37 6.96 5.85 -8.42
C ALA A 37 6.03 5.80 -9.65
N GLY A 38 6.38 6.54 -10.72
CA GLY A 38 5.62 6.53 -11.98
C GLY A 38 5.62 5.18 -12.70
N GLU A 39 6.69 4.40 -12.60
CA GLU A 39 6.80 3.07 -13.23
C GLU A 39 5.91 2.06 -12.51
N ILE A 40 5.93 2.08 -11.18
CA ILE A 40 5.06 1.27 -10.34
C ILE A 40 3.58 1.64 -10.61
N LEU A 41 3.27 2.94 -10.67
CA LEU A 41 1.91 3.41 -11.00
C LEU A 41 1.45 3.01 -12.40
N ALA A 42 2.34 3.04 -13.38
CA ALA A 42 2.03 2.59 -14.73
C ALA A 42 1.67 1.11 -14.73
N TRP A 43 2.50 0.27 -14.10
CA TRP A 43 2.20 -1.16 -13.92
C TRP A 43 0.85 -1.39 -13.22
N LEU A 44 0.61 -0.72 -12.10
CA LEU A 44 -0.64 -0.86 -11.35
C LEU A 44 -1.87 -0.41 -12.15
N LYS A 45 -1.71 0.61 -12.98
CA LYS A 45 -2.77 1.08 -13.88
C LYS A 45 -3.00 0.09 -15.03
N ASP A 46 -1.94 -0.42 -15.64
CA ASP A 46 -2.04 -1.27 -16.82
C ASP A 46 -2.60 -2.65 -16.49
N GLU A 47 -2.20 -3.24 -15.35
CA GLU A 47 -2.64 -4.58 -14.97
C GLU A 47 -3.89 -4.60 -14.08
N TYR A 48 -4.09 -3.59 -13.24
CA TYR A 48 -5.18 -3.59 -12.26
C TYR A 48 -6.11 -2.38 -12.37
N GLN A 49 -5.94 -1.54 -13.40
CA GLN A 49 -6.71 -0.30 -13.59
C GLN A 49 -6.67 0.61 -12.34
N LEU A 50 -5.60 0.51 -11.55
CA LEU A 50 -5.49 1.22 -10.30
C LEU A 50 -5.02 2.65 -10.54
N GLY A 51 -5.92 3.61 -10.30
CA GLY A 51 -5.62 5.03 -10.45
C GLY A 51 -4.62 5.56 -9.41
N ARG A 52 -3.98 6.69 -9.75
CA ARG A 52 -2.93 7.35 -8.96
C ARG A 52 -3.28 7.58 -7.48
N GLY A 53 -4.54 7.90 -7.18
CA GLY A 53 -4.99 8.17 -5.80
C GLY A 53 -4.87 6.98 -4.86
N HIS A 54 -5.07 5.75 -5.35
CA HIS A 54 -4.91 4.52 -4.54
C HIS A 54 -3.52 3.91 -4.75
N GLY A 55 -3.01 3.96 -5.99
CA GLY A 55 -1.70 3.40 -6.31
C GLY A 55 -0.55 3.99 -5.51
N MET A 56 -0.63 5.27 -5.10
CA MET A 56 0.42 5.89 -4.29
C MET A 56 0.61 5.24 -2.91
N ALA A 57 -0.45 4.69 -2.30
CA ALA A 57 -0.32 3.98 -1.03
C ALA A 57 0.52 2.70 -1.22
N LEU A 58 0.25 1.95 -2.29
CA LEU A 58 1.00 0.74 -2.60
C LEU A 58 2.44 1.03 -3.05
N VAL A 59 2.67 2.10 -3.82
CA VAL A 59 4.01 2.60 -4.17
C VAL A 59 4.85 2.82 -2.92
N TYR A 60 4.28 3.49 -1.92
CA TYR A 60 4.97 3.74 -0.66
C TYR A 60 5.35 2.42 0.02
N VAL A 61 4.44 1.45 0.09
CA VAL A 61 4.72 0.13 0.69
C VAL A 61 5.80 -0.64 -0.07
N ILE A 62 5.78 -0.61 -1.40
CA ILE A 62 6.80 -1.28 -2.23
C ILE A 62 8.18 -0.67 -1.99
N GLN A 63 8.28 0.65 -1.84
CA GLN A 63 9.56 1.35 -1.72
C GLN A 63 10.09 1.44 -0.28
N ASN A 64 9.20 1.52 0.71
CA ASN A 64 9.56 1.80 2.11
C ASN A 64 9.20 0.66 3.05
N GLY A 65 8.50 -0.37 2.56
CA GLY A 65 7.98 -1.47 3.36
C GLY A 65 6.64 -1.16 4.07
N PRO A 66 6.14 -2.09 4.89
CA PRO A 66 4.86 -1.96 5.60
C PRO A 66 4.89 -0.96 6.75
N THR A 67 6.04 -0.38 7.09
CA THR A 67 6.18 0.55 8.20
C THR A 67 5.92 1.98 7.74
N ILE A 68 4.96 2.64 8.39
CA ILE A 68 4.74 4.08 8.23
C ILE A 68 5.53 4.84 9.31
N SER A 69 6.19 5.93 8.92
CA SER A 69 6.93 6.76 9.89
C SER A 69 6.01 7.26 11.01
N SER A 70 6.50 7.27 12.24
CA SER A 70 5.82 7.74 13.45
C SER A 70 5.29 9.18 13.38
N LYS A 71 5.61 9.98 12.35
CA LYS A 71 4.93 11.27 12.09
C LYS A 71 3.47 11.11 11.63
N HIS A 72 3.10 9.95 11.11
CA HIS A 72 1.73 9.60 10.69
C HIS A 72 0.95 8.84 11.77
N VAL A 73 1.59 8.57 12.92
CA VAL A 73 0.99 7.86 14.05
C VAL A 73 1.08 8.75 15.29
N GLY A 74 0.00 8.87 16.05
CA GLY A 74 0.08 9.50 17.38
C GLY A 74 -0.08 11.04 17.49
N SER A 75 -0.16 11.83 16.42
CA SER A 75 -0.48 13.28 16.53
C SER A 75 -1.99 13.55 16.40
N ASP A 76 -2.50 14.52 17.16
CA ASP A 76 -3.92 14.94 17.35
C ASP A 76 -4.68 15.34 16.07
N SER A 77 -4.83 14.42 15.11
CA SER A 77 -5.54 14.67 13.86
C SER A 77 -6.39 13.48 13.43
N VAL A 78 -7.55 13.81 12.84
CA VAL A 78 -8.70 12.95 12.51
C VAL A 78 -8.40 11.87 11.43
N HIS A 79 -7.13 11.69 11.08
CA HIS A 79 -6.63 10.81 10.02
C HIS A 79 -5.56 9.84 10.54
N ARG A 80 -5.80 9.18 11.68
CA ARG A 80 -4.84 8.19 12.23
C ARG A 80 -5.11 6.77 11.73
N ASP A 81 -4.04 6.01 11.54
CA ASP A 81 -4.03 4.55 11.51
C ASP A 81 -3.75 4.04 12.95
N ASP A 82 -4.36 2.91 13.32
CA ASP A 82 -4.27 2.34 14.69
C ASP A 82 -2.90 1.70 14.99
N SER A 83 -2.03 1.53 13.99
CA SER A 83 -0.73 0.86 14.11
C SER A 83 0.33 1.49 13.21
N GLU A 84 1.58 1.52 13.67
CA GLU A 84 2.77 1.91 12.88
C GLU A 84 3.10 0.91 11.76
N THR A 85 2.54 -0.30 11.84
CA THR A 85 2.69 -1.35 10.83
C THR A 85 1.38 -1.54 10.08
N LEU A 86 1.44 -1.34 8.77
CA LEU A 86 0.33 -1.57 7.85
C LEU A 86 0.03 -3.06 7.72
N TRP A 87 -1.24 -3.42 7.73
CA TRP A 87 -1.69 -4.79 7.53
C TRP A 87 -1.72 -5.12 6.04
N LEU A 88 -0.81 -6.01 5.60
CA LEU A 88 -0.68 -6.39 4.20
C LEU A 88 -1.29 -7.77 3.89
N ASP A 89 -1.64 -8.56 4.91
CA ASP A 89 -2.11 -9.95 4.80
C ASP A 89 -3.57 -10.10 4.40
N GLY A 90 -4.22 -8.99 4.05
CA GLY A 90 -5.57 -8.95 3.55
C GLY A 90 -6.59 -8.42 4.56
N ILE A 91 -7.68 -7.84 4.06
CA ILE A 91 -8.76 -7.29 4.90
C ILE A 91 -9.35 -8.38 5.81
N ALA A 92 -9.44 -9.61 5.33
CA ALA A 92 -10.06 -10.73 6.05
C ALA A 92 -9.26 -11.20 7.28
N THR A 93 -7.97 -10.92 7.34
CA THR A 93 -7.08 -11.35 8.44
C THR A 93 -6.73 -10.21 9.38
N LYS A 94 -7.20 -9.00 9.09
CA LYS A 94 -6.91 -7.79 9.85
C LYS A 94 -7.40 -7.97 11.30
N PRO A 95 -6.57 -7.69 12.32
CA PRO A 95 -7.03 -7.71 13.71
C PRO A 95 -8.10 -6.64 13.88
N GLU A 96 -9.27 -7.04 14.35
CA GLU A 96 -10.26 -6.08 14.85
C GLU A 96 -9.67 -5.46 16.11
N GLY A 97 -9.39 -4.15 16.05
CA GLY A 97 -8.87 -3.38 17.18
C GLY A 97 -9.89 -3.25 18.31
#